data_AF-A0AAV4P2F4-F1
#
_entry.id   AF-A0AAV4P2F4-F1
#
_cell.length_a   1.000
_cell.length_b   1.000
_cell.length_c   1.000
_cell.angle_alpha   90.00
_cell.angle_beta   90.00
_cell.angle_gamma   90.00
#
_symmetry.space_group_name_H-M   'P 1'
#
loop_
_entity.id
_entity.type
_entity.pdbx_description
1 polymer ?
#
loop_
_entity_poly.entity_id
_entity_poly.type
_entity_poly.pdbx_seq_one_letter_code
_entity_poly.pdbx_strand_id
1 'polypeptide(L)'
;MRRAIEMSWMLAGFLIILTGFQSIAAASIDCDSSEYVVCREGLEDLKRNQQDYLYTDNEDLLNEMCSKQRLVLNCVSTYAEECLSPEEKSYLKLLVHGVDDFIYYFCTEDSFMRKEYIKHSPCIKTVSPELDKCTETYTEAQKRIERIRNPDVLLHRTCCSYVENLWCSQTAVSQVCGRIAGTVTWDVMELLGGSYLNKICKPFLEEKTCHPTQRSNHFKSSSITTRASFFSTLFPFLYRVASHYLGLDR
;
A
#
# COMPACT_ATOMS: atom_id res chain seq x y z
N MET A 1 -18.18 -58.53 -53.78
CA MET A 1 -19.02 -57.99 -52.69
C MET A 1 -18.33 -57.91 -51.31
N ARG A 2 -17.37 -58.79 -50.95
CA ARG A 2 -16.66 -58.70 -49.65
C ARG A 2 -15.67 -57.54 -49.48
N ARG A 3 -15.11 -56.97 -50.56
CA ARG A 3 -14.13 -55.86 -50.48
C ARG A 3 -14.76 -54.47 -50.25
N ALA A 4 -16.06 -54.31 -50.52
CA ALA A 4 -16.75 -53.03 -50.33
C ALA A 4 -17.16 -52.78 -48.87
N ILE A 5 -17.29 -53.85 -48.08
CA ILE A 5 -17.69 -53.78 -46.67
C ILE A 5 -16.49 -53.38 -45.79
N GLU A 6 -15.30 -53.94 -46.05
CA GLU A 6 -14.04 -53.61 -45.35
C GLU A 6 -13.63 -52.14 -45.49
N MET A 7 -13.88 -51.53 -46.66
CA MET A 7 -13.53 -50.14 -46.92
C MET A 7 -14.46 -49.14 -46.20
N SER A 8 -15.63 -49.60 -45.75
CA SER A 8 -16.61 -48.79 -45.01
C SER A 8 -16.24 -48.65 -43.53
N TRP A 9 -15.63 -49.68 -42.92
CA TRP A 9 -15.15 -49.64 -41.52
C TRP A 9 -13.89 -48.78 -41.35
N MET A 10 -13.01 -48.76 -42.35
CA MET A 10 -11.80 -47.92 -42.34
C MET A 10 -12.14 -46.41 -42.38
N LEU A 11 -13.14 -46.01 -43.15
CA LEU A 11 -13.57 -44.61 -43.23
C LEU A 11 -14.34 -44.15 -41.98
N ALA A 12 -15.11 -45.04 -41.36
CA ALA A 12 -15.78 -44.76 -40.09
C ALA A 12 -14.78 -44.59 -38.92
N GLY A 13 -13.70 -45.38 -38.89
CA GLY A 13 -12.63 -45.22 -37.90
C GLY A 13 -11.84 -43.92 -38.06
N PHE A 14 -11.62 -43.46 -39.30
CA PHE A 14 -10.91 -42.21 -39.57
C PHE A 14 -11.72 -40.96 -39.19
N LEU A 15 -13.05 -41.02 -39.31
CA LEU A 15 -13.95 -39.94 -38.89
C LEU A 15 -14.03 -39.78 -37.37
N ILE A 16 -13.88 -40.86 -36.60
CA ILE A 16 -13.87 -40.81 -35.13
C ILE A 16 -12.55 -40.23 -34.59
N ILE A 17 -11.43 -40.42 -35.31
CA ILE A 17 -10.14 -39.80 -34.94
C ILE A 17 -10.13 -38.30 -35.23
N LEU A 18 -10.89 -37.83 -36.22
CA LEU A 18 -11.00 -36.40 -36.56
C LEU A 18 -11.92 -35.59 -35.63
N THR A 19 -12.79 -36.24 -34.85
CA THR A 19 -13.70 -35.57 -33.90
C THR A 19 -13.24 -35.65 -32.44
N GLY A 20 -12.13 -36.35 -32.15
CA GLY A 20 -11.63 -36.60 -30.79
C GLY A 20 -10.65 -35.56 -30.23
N PHE A 21 -10.20 -34.58 -31.02
CA PHE A 21 -9.43 -33.43 -30.52
C PHE A 21 -10.38 -32.24 -30.32
N GLN A 22 -11.29 -32.35 -29.36
CA GLN A 22 -11.76 -31.13 -28.71
C GLN A 22 -10.58 -30.62 -27.87
N SER A 23 -9.85 -29.66 -28.42
CA SER A 23 -8.94 -28.85 -27.63
C SER A 23 -9.75 -28.31 -26.45
N ILE A 24 -9.50 -28.82 -25.24
CA ILE A 24 -9.82 -28.09 -24.04
C ILE A 24 -8.92 -26.86 -24.13
N ALA A 25 -9.45 -25.78 -24.69
CA ALA A 25 -8.83 -24.48 -24.54
C ALA A 25 -8.77 -24.27 -23.03
N ALA A 26 -7.57 -24.44 -22.45
CA ALA A 26 -7.28 -23.81 -21.18
C ALA A 26 -7.68 -22.35 -21.38
N ALA A 27 -8.65 -21.87 -20.61
CA ALA A 27 -9.07 -20.48 -20.67
C ALA A 27 -7.78 -19.65 -20.55
N SER A 28 -7.37 -19.00 -21.64
CA SER A 28 -6.21 -18.14 -21.62
C SER A 28 -6.61 -16.94 -20.78
N ILE A 29 -6.08 -16.84 -19.57
CA ILE A 29 -6.27 -15.69 -18.70
C ILE A 29 -5.72 -14.48 -19.45
N ASP A 30 -6.60 -13.51 -19.72
CA ASP A 30 -6.25 -12.25 -20.36
C ASP A 30 -5.83 -11.25 -19.28
N CYS A 31 -4.52 -11.18 -19.05
CA CYS A 31 -3.90 -10.28 -18.08
C CYS A 31 -3.93 -8.80 -18.50
N ASP A 32 -4.41 -8.50 -19.72
CA ASP A 32 -4.61 -7.15 -20.25
C ASP A 32 -6.11 -6.78 -20.31
N SER A 33 -6.98 -7.62 -19.73
CA SER A 33 -8.43 -7.43 -19.76
C SER A 33 -8.89 -6.20 -18.97
N SER A 34 -10.07 -5.70 -19.33
CA SER A 34 -10.72 -4.58 -18.63
C SER A 34 -10.97 -4.84 -17.15
N GLU A 35 -11.05 -6.10 -16.73
CA GLU A 35 -11.26 -6.49 -15.32
C GLU A 35 -10.06 -6.10 -14.44
N TYR A 36 -8.84 -6.23 -14.97
CA TYR A 36 -7.61 -5.87 -14.24
C TYR A 36 -7.27 -4.38 -14.31
N VAL A 37 -7.75 -3.68 -15.35
CA VAL A 37 -7.73 -2.21 -15.41
C VAL A 37 -8.48 -1.60 -14.22
N VAL A 38 -9.59 -2.22 -13.79
CA VAL A 38 -10.36 -1.78 -12.61
C VAL A 38 -9.56 -1.90 -11.31
N CYS A 39 -8.70 -2.91 -11.15
CA CYS A 39 -7.81 -3.00 -9.97
C CYS A 39 -6.88 -1.79 -9.88
N ARG A 40 -6.28 -1.41 -11.02
CA ARG A 40 -5.38 -0.26 -11.13
C ARG A 40 -6.12 1.05 -10.85
N GLU A 41 -7.31 1.23 -11.41
CA GLU A 41 -8.15 2.40 -11.14
C GLU A 41 -8.54 2.52 -9.67
N GLY A 42 -8.89 1.40 -9.01
CA GLY A 42 -9.20 1.37 -7.58
C GLY A 42 -8.00 1.78 -6.70
N LEU A 43 -6.78 1.34 -7.07
CA LEU A 43 -5.56 1.73 -6.37
C LEU A 43 -5.26 3.24 -6.54
N GLU A 44 -5.43 3.78 -7.74
CA GLU A 44 -5.27 5.22 -7.99
C GLU A 44 -6.34 6.06 -7.28
N ASP A 45 -7.59 5.58 -7.19
CA ASP A 45 -8.65 6.26 -6.45
C ASP A 45 -8.36 6.34 -4.94
N LEU A 46 -7.94 5.22 -4.34
CA LEU A 46 -7.52 5.19 -2.93
C LEU A 46 -6.39 6.17 -2.66
N LYS A 47 -5.40 6.25 -3.56
CA LYS A 47 -4.28 7.18 -3.47
C LYS A 47 -4.73 8.63 -3.61
N ARG A 48 -5.64 8.93 -4.55
CA ARG A 48 -6.16 10.28 -4.77
C ARG A 48 -6.97 10.78 -3.57
N ASN A 49 -7.77 9.90 -2.98
CA ASN A 49 -8.71 10.26 -1.91
C ASN A 49 -8.14 9.96 -0.51
N GLN A 50 -6.87 9.53 -0.40
CA GLN A 50 -6.23 9.21 0.88
C GLN A 50 -6.29 10.37 1.89
N GLN A 51 -6.25 11.61 1.40
CA GLN A 51 -6.37 12.82 2.22
C GLN A 51 -7.74 12.95 2.89
N ASP A 52 -8.81 12.45 2.27
CA ASP A 52 -10.17 12.55 2.83
C ASP A 52 -10.31 11.65 4.07
N TYR A 53 -9.49 10.60 4.15
CA TYR A 53 -9.44 9.67 5.28
C TYR A 53 -8.44 10.08 6.36
N LEU A 54 -7.58 11.06 6.09
CA LEU A 54 -6.50 11.43 7.01
C LEU A 54 -7.06 12.14 8.24
N TYR A 55 -6.76 11.60 9.43
CA TYR A 55 -7.20 12.11 10.73
C TYR A 55 -8.73 12.21 10.88
N THR A 56 -9.50 11.49 10.05
CA THR A 56 -10.96 11.54 10.14
C THR A 56 -11.44 10.96 11.47
N ASP A 57 -12.42 11.63 12.06
CA ASP A 57 -13.21 11.22 13.21
C ASP A 57 -14.58 10.64 12.78
N ASN A 58 -14.86 10.61 11.48
CA ASN A 58 -16.08 10.05 10.93
C ASN A 58 -15.92 8.54 10.71
N GLU A 59 -16.63 7.75 11.53
CA GLU A 59 -16.57 6.29 11.48
C GLU A 59 -17.08 5.71 10.16
N ASP A 60 -18.14 6.28 9.58
CA ASP A 60 -18.69 5.86 8.28
C ASP A 60 -17.66 6.05 7.16
N LEU A 61 -16.94 7.19 7.19
CA LEU A 61 -15.89 7.48 6.22
C LEU A 61 -14.71 6.51 6.36
N LEU A 62 -14.38 6.09 7.59
CA LEU A 62 -13.37 5.05 7.82
C LEU A 62 -13.84 3.67 7.35
N ASN A 63 -15.11 3.33 7.56
CA ASN A 63 -15.68 2.06 7.10
C ASN A 63 -15.68 2.00 5.56
N GLU A 64 -15.99 3.12 4.90
CA GLU A 64 -15.88 3.25 3.45
C GLU A 64 -14.43 3.02 2.97
N MET A 65 -13.45 3.68 3.59
CA MET A 65 -12.02 3.47 3.28
C MET A 65 -11.63 2.00 3.42
N CYS A 66 -12.00 1.37 4.53
CA CYS A 66 -11.68 -0.01 4.84
C CYS A 66 -12.32 -0.99 3.84
N SER A 67 -13.56 -0.71 3.42
CA SER A 67 -14.24 -1.48 2.37
C SER A 67 -13.50 -1.36 1.03
N LYS A 68 -13.16 -0.14 0.61
CA LYS A 68 -12.40 0.11 -0.63
C LYS A 68 -11.03 -0.56 -0.62
N GLN A 69 -10.28 -0.46 0.48
CA GLN A 69 -8.97 -1.10 0.65
C GLN A 69 -9.08 -2.63 0.53
N ARG A 70 -10.09 -3.26 1.14
CA ARG A 70 -10.33 -4.72 1.02
C ARG A 70 -10.61 -5.14 -0.42
N LEU A 71 -11.44 -4.37 -1.13
CA LEU A 71 -11.76 -4.67 -2.53
C LEU A 71 -10.50 -4.60 -3.41
N VAL A 72 -9.68 -3.56 -3.24
CA VAL A 72 -8.42 -3.40 -4.00
C VAL A 72 -7.42 -4.50 -3.63
N LEU A 73 -7.27 -4.83 -2.35
CA LEU A 73 -6.39 -5.92 -1.89
C LEU A 73 -6.73 -7.24 -2.56
N ASN A 74 -8.02 -7.61 -2.58
CA ASN A 74 -8.49 -8.84 -3.22
C ASN A 74 -8.21 -8.83 -4.72
N CYS A 75 -8.50 -7.70 -5.40
CA CYS A 75 -8.27 -7.53 -6.83
C CYS A 75 -6.79 -7.72 -7.20
N VAL A 76 -5.90 -7.02 -6.48
CA VAL A 76 -4.45 -7.07 -6.71
C VAL A 76 -3.88 -8.46 -6.39
N SER A 77 -4.38 -9.12 -5.34
CA SER A 77 -3.91 -10.45 -4.96
C SER A 77 -4.31 -11.52 -5.98
N THR A 78 -5.54 -11.46 -6.50
CA THR A 78 -5.98 -12.38 -7.58
C THR A 78 -5.17 -12.16 -8.85
N TYR A 79 -4.99 -10.91 -9.28
CA TYR A 79 -4.12 -10.58 -10.42
C TYR A 79 -2.70 -11.10 -10.23
N ALA A 80 -2.13 -10.90 -9.03
CA ALA A 80 -0.79 -11.37 -8.71
C ALA A 80 -0.65 -12.87 -8.95
N GLU A 81 -1.64 -13.65 -8.50
CA GLU A 81 -1.60 -15.10 -8.60
C GLU A 81 -1.75 -15.61 -10.03
N GLU A 82 -2.55 -14.93 -10.83
CA GLU A 82 -2.91 -15.37 -12.18
C GLU A 82 -1.95 -14.88 -13.26
N CYS A 83 -1.38 -13.68 -13.09
CA CYS A 83 -0.72 -12.95 -14.18
C CYS A 83 0.76 -12.66 -13.99
N LEU A 84 1.30 -12.79 -12.77
CA LEU A 84 2.69 -12.45 -12.49
C LEU A 84 3.61 -13.66 -12.47
N SER A 85 4.86 -13.43 -12.86
CA SER A 85 5.94 -14.40 -12.69
C SER A 85 6.25 -14.61 -11.19
N PRO A 86 6.90 -15.73 -10.82
CA PRO A 86 7.24 -16.01 -9.42
C PRO A 86 8.05 -14.91 -8.73
N GLU A 87 8.92 -14.21 -9.45
CA GLU A 87 9.73 -13.11 -8.91
C GLU A 87 8.85 -11.87 -8.61
N GLU A 88 8.02 -11.48 -9.57
CA GLU A 88 7.07 -10.36 -9.43
C GLU A 88 6.07 -10.62 -8.30
N LYS A 89 5.57 -11.85 -8.16
CA LYS A 89 4.74 -12.28 -7.03
C LYS A 89 5.42 -12.06 -5.70
N SER A 90 6.71 -12.41 -5.57
CA SER A 90 7.46 -12.25 -4.32
C SER A 90 7.59 -10.78 -3.92
N TYR A 91 7.80 -9.89 -4.89
CA TYR A 91 7.90 -8.46 -4.64
C TYR A 91 6.53 -7.86 -4.28
N LEU A 92 5.48 -8.19 -5.05
CA LEU A 92 4.13 -7.69 -4.79
C LEU A 92 3.58 -8.21 -3.45
N LYS A 93 3.85 -9.47 -3.10
CA LYS A 93 3.46 -10.05 -1.80
C LYS A 93 4.01 -9.24 -0.63
N LEU A 94 5.23 -8.71 -0.73
CA LEU A 94 5.79 -7.86 0.32
C LEU A 94 4.94 -6.59 0.49
N LEU A 95 4.58 -5.91 -0.60
CA LEU A 95 3.79 -4.68 -0.56
C LEU A 95 2.35 -4.91 -0.10
N VAL A 96 1.73 -5.95 -0.63
CA VAL A 96 0.36 -6.38 -0.31
C VAL A 96 0.21 -6.79 1.14
N HIS A 97 1.25 -7.42 1.74
CA HIS A 97 1.25 -7.76 3.17
C HIS A 97 1.08 -6.53 4.07
N GLY A 98 1.65 -5.38 3.71
CA GLY A 98 1.47 -4.15 4.49
C GLY A 98 0.03 -3.64 4.47
N VAL A 99 -0.65 -3.80 3.33
CA VAL A 99 -2.07 -3.45 3.18
C VAL A 99 -2.95 -4.43 3.95
N ASP A 100 -2.62 -5.72 3.89
CA ASP A 100 -3.32 -6.77 4.64
C ASP A 100 -3.17 -6.57 6.16
N ASP A 101 -1.97 -6.25 6.65
CA ASP A 101 -1.73 -5.88 8.05
C ASP A 101 -2.57 -4.66 8.46
N PHE A 102 -2.61 -3.62 7.62
CA PHE A 102 -3.45 -2.44 7.87
C PHE A 102 -4.93 -2.84 7.97
N ILE A 103 -5.43 -3.67 7.05
CA ILE A 103 -6.82 -4.13 7.08
C ILE A 103 -7.10 -4.95 8.34
N TYR A 104 -6.19 -5.85 8.71
CA TYR A 104 -6.34 -6.71 9.87
C TYR A 104 -6.33 -5.91 11.18
N TYR A 105 -5.30 -5.10 11.40
CA TYR A 105 -5.11 -4.38 12.67
C TYR A 105 -5.97 -3.13 12.80
N PHE A 106 -6.23 -2.40 11.70
CA PHE A 106 -6.95 -1.13 11.75
C PHE A 106 -8.40 -1.24 11.28
N CYS A 107 -8.70 -2.02 10.23
CA CYS A 107 -10.05 -2.09 9.66
C CYS A 107 -10.96 -3.15 10.29
N THR A 108 -10.44 -3.98 11.20
CA THR A 108 -11.27 -4.88 11.99
C THR A 108 -11.96 -4.08 13.10
N GLU A 109 -13.29 -3.99 13.05
CA GLU A 109 -14.13 -3.19 13.99
C GLU A 109 -13.76 -3.43 15.46
N ASP A 110 -13.54 -4.69 15.82
CA ASP A 110 -13.26 -5.09 17.19
C ASP A 110 -11.80 -5.01 17.62
N SER A 111 -10.89 -4.68 16.71
CA SER A 111 -9.47 -4.58 17.02
C SER A 111 -9.18 -3.48 18.04
N PHE A 112 -8.14 -3.70 18.85
CA PHE A 112 -7.68 -2.72 19.83
C PHE A 112 -7.36 -1.37 19.17
N MET A 113 -6.65 -1.39 18.04
CA MET A 113 -6.24 -0.17 17.35
C MET A 113 -7.43 0.60 16.77
N ARG A 114 -8.41 -0.09 16.17
CA ARG A 114 -9.64 0.54 15.69
C ARG A 114 -10.39 1.27 16.80
N LYS A 115 -10.59 0.58 17.93
CA LYS A 115 -11.30 1.11 19.10
C LYS A 115 -10.58 2.33 19.69
N GLU A 116 -9.27 2.24 19.91
CA GLU A 116 -8.52 3.34 20.48
C GLU A 116 -8.36 4.51 19.48
N TYR A 117 -8.26 4.24 18.17
CA TYR A 117 -8.27 5.30 17.16
C TYR A 117 -9.59 6.07 17.18
N ILE A 118 -10.75 5.40 17.09
CA ILE A 118 -12.07 6.07 17.10
C ILE A 118 -12.25 6.89 18.38
N LYS A 119 -11.87 6.33 19.53
CA LYS A 119 -11.96 7.01 20.82
C LYS A 119 -11.13 8.30 20.88
N HIS A 120 -9.98 8.34 20.22
CA HIS A 120 -9.06 9.48 20.26
C HIS A 120 -9.12 10.39 19.04
N SER A 121 -9.74 9.97 17.93
CA SER A 121 -9.79 10.69 16.66
C SER A 121 -10.37 12.10 16.74
N PRO A 122 -11.42 12.41 17.56
CA PRO A 122 -11.91 13.78 17.66
C PRO A 122 -10.85 14.75 18.21
N CYS A 123 -10.00 14.30 19.13
CA CYS A 123 -8.89 15.11 19.63
C CYS A 123 -7.74 15.16 18.62
N ILE A 124 -7.33 14.01 18.06
CA ILE A 124 -6.23 13.93 17.09
C ILE A 124 -6.48 14.88 15.91
N LYS A 125 -7.73 14.98 15.44
CA LYS A 125 -8.14 15.89 14.37
C LYS A 125 -7.81 17.37 14.68
N THR A 126 -7.87 17.78 15.95
CA THR A 126 -7.48 19.15 16.37
C THR A 126 -5.98 19.41 16.27
N VAL A 127 -5.17 18.34 16.25
CA VAL A 127 -3.69 18.36 16.13
C VAL A 127 -3.25 18.14 14.67
N SER A 128 -4.19 18.10 13.72
CA SER A 128 -3.88 17.91 12.30
C SER A 128 -2.86 18.92 11.74
N PRO A 129 -2.83 20.22 12.12
CA PRO A 129 -1.80 21.14 11.62
C PRO A 129 -0.37 20.75 12.04
N GLU A 130 -0.19 20.26 13.26
CA GLU A 130 1.11 19.79 13.75
C GLU A 130 1.52 18.49 13.08
N LEU A 131 0.57 17.57 12.85
CA LEU A 131 0.79 16.33 12.12
C LEU A 131 1.15 16.58 10.65
N ASP A 132 0.51 17.56 10.02
CA ASP A 132 0.84 18.00 8.66
C ASP A 132 2.28 18.52 8.58
N LYS A 133 2.73 19.28 9.58
CA LYS A 133 4.12 19.77 9.64
C LYS A 133 5.14 18.64 9.79
N CYS A 134 4.83 17.63 10.61
CA CYS A 134 5.67 16.43 10.74
C CYS A 134 5.80 15.75 9.38
N THR A 135 4.69 15.57 8.68
CA THR A 135 4.70 14.87 7.40
C THR A 135 5.28 15.70 6.26
N GLU A 136 5.13 17.03 6.28
CA GLU A 136 5.80 17.92 5.34
C GLU A 136 7.32 17.80 5.48
N THR A 137 7.83 17.84 6.71
CA THR A 137 9.26 17.66 7.00
C THR A 137 9.78 16.32 6.46
N TYR A 138 9.02 15.26 6.69
CA TYR A 138 9.33 13.93 6.17
C TYR A 138 9.32 13.89 4.64
N THR A 139 8.30 14.47 4.02
CA THR A 139 8.15 14.55 2.56
C THR A 139 9.30 15.30 1.91
N GLU A 140 9.72 16.43 2.50
CA GLU A 140 10.89 17.15 2.03
C GLU A 140 12.18 16.35 2.18
N ALA A 141 12.31 15.55 3.26
CA ALA A 141 13.45 14.66 3.43
C ALA A 141 13.47 13.60 2.33
N GLN A 142 12.35 12.98 2.00
CA GLN A 142 12.24 12.00 0.91
C GLN A 142 12.67 12.59 -0.44
N LYS A 143 12.22 13.81 -0.77
CA LYS A 143 12.66 14.51 -2.00
C LYS A 143 14.17 14.73 -2.08
N ARG A 144 14.84 14.94 -0.93
CA ARG A 144 16.31 15.05 -0.88
C ARG A 144 16.98 13.69 -1.03
N ILE A 145 16.37 12.65 -0.48
CA ILE A 145 16.86 11.27 -0.49
C ILE A 145 16.85 10.66 -1.90
N GLU A 146 15.90 11.03 -2.76
CA GLU A 146 15.80 10.58 -4.16
C GLU A 146 17.11 10.78 -4.97
N ARG A 147 17.96 11.73 -4.55
CA ARG A 147 19.22 12.06 -5.24
C ARG A 147 20.40 11.24 -4.75
N ILE A 148 20.25 10.48 -3.66
CA ILE A 148 21.32 9.72 -3.02
C ILE A 148 21.57 8.44 -3.82
N ARG A 149 22.84 8.20 -4.19
CA ARG A 149 23.27 7.01 -4.93
C ARG A 149 23.95 5.95 -4.07
N ASN A 150 24.54 6.36 -2.96
CA ASN A 150 25.18 5.44 -2.03
C ASN A 150 24.09 4.65 -1.26
N PRO A 151 24.05 3.30 -1.35
CA PRO A 151 22.99 2.49 -0.73
C PRO A 151 22.93 2.59 0.79
N ASP A 152 24.07 2.65 1.47
CA ASP A 152 24.12 2.72 2.94
C ASP A 152 23.60 4.06 3.45
N VAL A 153 24.01 5.15 2.79
CA VAL A 153 23.54 6.50 3.09
C VAL A 153 22.06 6.64 2.75
N LEU A 154 21.61 6.03 1.64
CA LEU A 154 20.21 5.99 1.25
C LEU A 154 19.36 5.30 2.32
N LEU A 155 19.73 4.08 2.72
CA LEU A 155 19.03 3.33 3.76
C LEU A 155 18.95 4.11 5.08
N HIS A 156 20.10 4.62 5.55
CA HIS A 156 20.16 5.38 6.79
C HIS A 156 19.27 6.63 6.76
N ARG A 157 19.32 7.42 5.67
CA ARG A 157 18.52 8.64 5.55
C ARG A 157 17.03 8.35 5.41
N THR A 158 16.65 7.33 4.64
CA THR A 158 15.27 6.87 4.51
C THR A 158 14.73 6.50 5.89
N CYS A 159 15.41 5.59 6.59
CA CYS A 159 14.94 5.09 7.87
C CYS A 159 14.93 6.17 8.95
N CYS A 160 15.91 7.06 9.00
CA CYS A 160 15.87 8.12 10.00
C CYS A 160 14.80 9.16 9.77
N SER A 161 14.54 9.57 8.52
CA SER A 161 13.41 10.49 8.28
C SER A 161 12.06 9.83 8.59
N TYR A 162 11.96 8.51 8.39
CA TYR A 162 10.76 7.75 8.73
C TYR A 162 10.55 7.68 10.25
N VAL A 163 11.57 7.30 11.01
CA VAL A 163 11.51 7.28 12.49
C VAL A 163 11.26 8.68 13.07
N GLU A 164 11.90 9.72 12.53
CA GLU A 164 11.68 11.11 12.93
C GLU A 164 10.22 11.54 12.69
N ASN A 165 9.60 11.10 11.59
CA ASN A 165 8.17 11.35 11.32
C ASN A 165 7.28 10.72 12.39
N LEU A 166 7.51 9.45 12.72
CA LEU A 166 6.74 8.73 13.74
C LEU A 166 6.88 9.42 15.13
N TRP A 167 8.11 9.79 15.51
CA TRP A 167 8.40 10.48 16.77
C TRP A 167 7.73 11.86 16.84
N CYS A 168 7.82 12.64 15.76
CA CYS A 168 7.22 13.96 15.66
C CYS A 168 5.70 13.87 15.88
N SER A 169 5.04 12.97 15.17
CA SER A 169 3.59 12.80 15.21
C SER A 169 3.09 12.27 16.54
N GLN A 170 3.75 11.24 17.10
CA GLN A 170 3.44 10.73 18.44
C GLN A 170 3.60 11.82 19.49
N THR A 171 4.66 12.62 19.41
CA THR A 171 4.93 13.68 20.39
C THR A 171 3.89 14.79 20.30
N ALA A 172 3.57 15.25 19.09
CA ALA A 172 2.54 16.28 18.85
C ALA A 172 1.20 15.87 19.46
N VAL A 173 0.76 14.64 19.20
CA VAL A 173 -0.52 14.13 19.73
C VAL A 173 -0.45 13.87 21.23
N SER A 174 0.65 13.30 21.73
CA SER A 174 0.79 12.99 23.17
C SER A 174 0.69 14.23 24.05
N GLN A 175 1.20 15.37 23.56
CA GLN A 175 1.19 16.64 24.30
C GLN A 175 -0.21 17.22 24.47
N VAL A 176 -1.11 16.97 23.52
CA VAL A 176 -2.46 17.57 23.49
C VAL A 176 -3.54 16.57 23.89
N CYS A 177 -3.50 15.37 23.32
CA CYS A 177 -4.54 14.34 23.43
C CYS A 177 -4.20 13.21 24.42
N GLY A 178 -3.03 13.27 25.04
CA GLY A 178 -2.56 12.29 26.01
C GLY A 178 -1.80 11.12 25.39
N ARG A 179 -1.11 10.38 26.27
CA ARG A 179 -0.13 9.35 25.88
C ARG A 179 -0.70 8.22 25.04
N ILE A 180 -1.93 7.77 25.33
CA ILE A 180 -2.57 6.68 24.58
C ILE A 180 -2.85 7.14 23.15
N ALA A 181 -3.43 8.33 22.96
CA ALA A 181 -3.65 8.91 21.64
C ALA A 181 -2.35 8.98 20.82
N GLY A 182 -1.25 9.43 21.44
CA GLY A 182 0.04 9.47 20.74
C GLY A 182 0.60 8.09 20.39
N THR A 183 0.36 7.08 21.24
CA THR A 183 0.75 5.68 20.94
C THR A 183 -0.06 5.14 19.76
N VAL A 184 -1.37 5.37 19.75
CA VAL A 184 -2.20 4.98 18.61
C VAL A 184 -1.78 5.71 17.33
N THR A 185 -1.44 7.00 17.40
CA THR A 185 -0.91 7.73 16.24
C THR A 185 0.39 7.12 15.72
N TRP A 186 1.29 6.69 16.61
CA TRP A 186 2.49 5.94 16.22
C TRP A 186 2.10 4.69 15.44
N ASP A 187 1.27 3.83 16.04
CA ASP A 187 0.95 2.52 15.48
C ASP A 187 0.26 2.65 14.11
N VAL A 188 -0.65 3.62 13.97
CA VAL A 188 -1.34 3.91 12.69
C VAL A 188 -0.34 4.40 11.65
N MET A 189 0.57 5.31 11.99
CA MET A 189 1.57 5.80 11.04
C MET A 189 2.62 4.74 10.68
N GLU A 190 2.93 3.83 11.62
CA GLU A 190 3.79 2.68 11.36
C GLU A 190 3.14 1.73 10.35
N LEU A 191 1.85 1.40 10.53
CA LEU A 191 1.08 0.61 9.56
C LEU A 191 1.03 1.28 8.18
N LEU A 192 0.83 2.61 8.13
CA LEU A 192 0.82 3.37 6.88
C LEU A 192 2.19 3.39 6.17
N GLY A 193 3.29 3.22 6.91
CA GLY A 193 4.63 3.02 6.33
C GLY A 193 4.77 1.71 5.57
N GLY A 194 3.88 0.74 5.84
CA GLY A 194 3.83 -0.55 5.20
C GLY A 194 4.92 -1.51 5.68
N SER A 195 4.68 -2.79 5.43
CA SER A 195 5.59 -3.90 5.77
C SER A 195 7.01 -3.71 5.26
N TYR A 196 7.21 -3.07 4.10
CA TYR A 196 8.53 -2.82 3.53
C TYR A 196 9.37 -1.92 4.42
N LEU A 197 8.90 -0.70 4.73
CA LEU A 197 9.63 0.24 5.58
C LEU A 197 9.81 -0.32 6.98
N ASN A 198 8.76 -0.93 7.54
CA ASN A 198 8.82 -1.54 8.87
C ASN A 198 9.89 -2.63 8.94
N LYS A 199 10.04 -3.43 7.88
CA LYS A 199 11.07 -4.46 7.80
C LYS A 199 12.47 -3.90 7.64
N ILE A 200 12.69 -3.00 6.67
CA ILE A 200 14.06 -2.50 6.38
C ILE A 200 14.56 -1.51 7.45
N CYS A 201 13.65 -0.81 8.12
CA CYS A 201 13.98 0.18 9.13
C CYS A 201 13.85 -0.33 10.57
N LYS A 202 13.49 -1.61 10.76
CA LYS A 202 13.40 -2.25 12.09
C LYS A 202 14.59 -1.94 13.01
N PRO A 203 15.86 -2.03 12.56
CA PRO A 203 17.00 -1.72 13.44
C PRO A 203 17.01 -0.25 13.93
N PHE A 204 16.51 0.67 13.11
CA PHE A 204 16.45 2.10 13.45
C PHE A 204 15.30 2.42 14.41
N LEU A 205 14.20 1.68 14.32
CA LEU A 205 13.06 1.75 15.25
C LEU A 205 13.45 1.26 16.65
N GLU A 206 14.24 0.18 16.74
CA GLU A 206 14.60 -0.47 18.00
C GLU A 206 15.83 0.16 18.68
N GLU A 207 16.87 0.50 17.93
CA GLU A 207 18.18 0.90 18.49
C GLU A 207 18.35 2.42 18.69
N LYS A 208 17.37 3.25 18.31
CA LYS A 208 17.44 4.73 18.36
C LYS A 208 18.73 5.29 17.72
N THR A 209 19.21 4.65 16.66
CA THR A 209 20.41 5.07 15.90
C THR A 209 20.20 6.36 15.12
N CYS A 210 18.95 6.80 15.00
CA CYS A 210 18.60 8.10 14.46
C CYS A 210 18.72 9.15 15.56
N HIS A 211 19.85 9.84 15.59
CA HIS A 211 19.98 11.04 16.40
C HIS A 211 19.08 12.13 15.82
N PRO A 212 18.07 12.62 16.57
CA PRO A 212 17.25 13.71 16.08
C PRO A 212 18.17 14.89 15.79
N THR A 213 18.21 15.32 14.53
CA THR A 213 18.81 16.62 14.25
C THR A 213 18.01 17.65 15.05
N GLN A 214 18.68 18.46 15.88
CA GLN A 214 18.07 19.51 16.69
C GLN A 214 17.46 20.63 15.81
N ARG A 215 16.41 20.32 15.06
CA ARG A 215 15.59 21.25 14.29
C ARG A 215 14.10 21.14 14.62
N SER A 216 13.69 20.24 15.51
CA SER A 216 12.31 20.14 16.01
C SER A 216 11.94 21.18 17.07
N ASN A 217 12.89 21.98 17.58
CA ASN A 217 12.63 22.96 18.65
C ASN A 217 12.43 24.42 18.20
N HIS A 218 12.23 24.71 16.90
CA HIS A 218 11.74 26.02 16.50
C HIS A 218 10.29 25.96 16.01
N PHE A 219 9.40 25.92 17.01
CA PHE A 219 8.04 26.41 16.89
C PHE A 219 8.09 27.94 16.68
N LYS A 220 8.25 28.38 15.43
CA LYS A 220 7.92 29.75 15.03
C LYS A 220 6.79 29.69 14.02
N SER A 221 5.61 30.05 14.51
CA SER A 221 4.42 30.37 13.73
C SER A 221 4.79 31.34 12.60
N SER A 222 4.63 30.91 11.36
CA SER A 222 4.57 31.79 10.19
C SER A 222 3.45 31.27 9.31
N SER A 223 2.30 31.92 9.37
CA SER A 223 1.12 31.60 8.56
C SER A 223 1.42 31.87 7.09
N ILE A 224 1.50 30.82 6.27
CA ILE A 224 1.27 30.91 4.82
C ILE A 224 0.35 29.76 4.43
N THR A 225 -0.93 30.08 4.36
CA THR A 225 -1.97 29.20 3.85
C THR A 225 -1.84 29.11 2.34
N THR A 226 -1.16 28.09 1.85
CA THR A 226 -1.31 27.64 0.46
C THR A 226 -1.72 26.18 0.50
N ARG A 227 -3.03 25.94 0.30
CA ARG A 227 -3.57 24.61 -0.02
C ARG A 227 -2.97 24.17 -1.35
N ALA A 228 -1.85 23.48 -1.29
CA ALA A 228 -1.34 22.66 -2.38
C ALA A 228 -1.03 21.29 -1.78
N SER A 229 -1.72 20.25 -2.26
CA SER A 229 -1.66 18.89 -1.74
C SER A 229 -0.26 18.29 -1.91
N PHE A 230 0.53 18.28 -0.84
CA PHE A 230 1.95 17.89 -0.85
C PHE A 230 2.23 16.39 -0.66
N PHE A 231 1.22 15.58 -0.38
CA PHE A 231 1.39 14.16 -0.02
C PHE A 231 1.54 13.17 -1.20
N SER A 232 1.48 13.66 -2.43
CA SER A 232 1.61 12.83 -3.65
C SER A 232 3.03 12.31 -3.91
N THR A 233 3.91 12.21 -2.90
CA THR A 233 5.33 11.83 -3.10
C THR A 233 5.85 10.71 -2.19
N LEU A 234 5.10 10.28 -1.18
CA LEU A 234 5.53 9.17 -0.34
C LEU A 234 5.14 7.79 -0.89
N PHE A 235 3.89 7.66 -1.33
CA PHE A 235 3.38 6.44 -1.96
C PHE A 235 3.94 6.15 -3.37
N PRO A 236 4.30 7.14 -4.22
CA PRO A 236 4.94 6.89 -5.50
C PRO A 236 6.31 6.24 -5.41
N PHE A 237 7.02 6.20 -4.28
CA PHE A 237 8.31 5.50 -4.25
C PHE A 237 8.10 3.99 -4.22
N LEU A 238 7.29 3.50 -3.28
CA LEU A 238 6.89 2.09 -3.24
C LEU A 238 6.06 1.71 -4.47
N TYR A 239 5.18 2.61 -4.92
CA TYR A 239 4.36 2.42 -6.11
C TYR A 239 5.13 2.59 -7.43
N ARG A 240 6.17 3.41 -7.56
CA ARG A 240 7.00 3.47 -8.79
C ARG A 240 7.92 2.27 -8.87
N VAL A 241 8.49 1.83 -7.76
CA VAL A 241 9.26 0.58 -7.76
C VAL A 241 8.31 -0.58 -8.07
N ALA A 242 7.12 -0.64 -7.45
CA ALA A 242 6.10 -1.63 -7.82
C ALA A 242 5.64 -1.51 -9.27
N SER A 243 5.30 -0.32 -9.75
CA SER A 243 4.80 -0.04 -11.09
C SER A 243 5.82 -0.39 -12.16
N HIS A 244 7.09 -0.03 -11.95
CA HIS A 244 8.18 -0.34 -12.86
C HIS A 244 8.46 -1.85 -12.93
N TYR A 245 8.35 -2.58 -11.81
CA TYR A 245 8.51 -4.04 -11.79
C TYR A 245 7.27 -4.80 -12.25
N LEU A 246 6.06 -4.24 -12.10
CA LEU A 246 4.78 -4.85 -12.47
C LEU A 246 4.28 -4.41 -13.84
N GLY A 247 5.04 -3.60 -14.58
CA GLY A 247 4.66 -3.10 -15.89
C GLY A 247 3.44 -2.18 -15.91
N LEU A 248 3.06 -1.59 -14.76
CA LEU A 248 1.86 -0.74 -14.63
C LEU A 248 2.00 0.64 -15.32
N ASP A 249 3.22 1.00 -15.74
CA ASP A 249 3.55 2.21 -16.51
C ASP A 249 3.52 2.00 -18.05
N ARG A 250 3.06 0.83 -18.56
CA ARG A 250 2.78 0.61 -20.00
C ARG A 250 1.31 0.81 -20.37
#